data_AF-M8AJL7-F1
#
_entry.id   AF-M8AJL7-F1
#
_cell.length_a   1.000
_cell.length_b   1.000
_cell.length_c   1.000
_cell.angle_alpha   90.00
_cell.angle_beta   90.00
_cell.angle_gamma   90.00
#
_symmetry.space_group_name_H-M   'P 1'
#
loop_
_entity.id
_entity.type
_entity.pdbx_description
1 polymer ?
#
loop_
_entity_poly.entity_id
_entity_poly.type
_entity_poly.pdbx_seq_one_letter_code
_entity_poly.pdbx_strand_id
1 'polypeptide(L)' 'MADADSSSNTLLADFDFPPFDRVEPAHVRPGIRALLARLEGELEELEKGVEPAWECLVHPLERIVDRLDIV' A
#
# COMPACT_ATOMS: atom_id res chain seq x y z
N MET A 1 -21.58 6.36 0.34
CA MET A 1 -21.43 7.27 -0.82
C MET A 1 -20.24 8.19 -0.57
N ALA A 2 -19.03 7.73 -0.89
CA ALA A 2 -17.81 8.52 -1.16
C ALA A 2 -16.63 7.56 -1.47
N ASP A 3 -16.77 6.73 -2.51
CA ASP A 3 -15.63 6.08 -3.19
C ASP A 3 -15.40 6.82 -4.51
N ALA A 4 -15.14 8.12 -4.41
CA ALA A 4 -14.82 8.95 -5.57
C ALA A 4 -13.32 9.27 -5.51
N ASP A 5 -12.57 8.55 -6.34
CA ASP A 5 -11.18 8.75 -6.75
C ASP A 5 -10.07 8.62 -5.69
N SER A 6 -10.05 7.51 -4.95
CA SER A 6 -8.81 7.05 -4.27
C SER A 6 -7.63 6.88 -5.26
N SER A 7 -7.92 6.60 -6.53
CA SER A 7 -6.97 6.51 -7.65
C SER A 7 -6.15 7.78 -7.91
N SER A 8 -6.59 8.94 -7.41
CA SER A 8 -5.91 10.24 -7.57
C SER A 8 -5.06 10.65 -6.37
N ASN A 9 -5.04 9.84 -5.30
CA ASN A 9 -4.35 10.21 -4.07
C ASN A 9 -2.83 10.12 -4.22
N THR A 10 -2.14 11.21 -3.91
CA THR A 10 -0.67 11.31 -4.04
C THR A 10 0.07 10.25 -3.22
N LEU A 11 -0.49 9.78 -2.10
CA LEU A 11 0.10 8.73 -1.25
C LEU A 11 0.01 7.33 -1.88
N LEU A 12 -0.85 7.14 -2.88
CA LEU A 12 -1.05 5.85 -3.56
C LEU A 12 -0.30 5.75 -4.89
N ALA A 13 0.27 6.85 -5.37
CA ALA A 13 1.10 6.85 -6.57
C ALA A 13 2.42 6.11 -6.32
N ASP A 14 3.05 5.62 -7.39
CA ASP A 14 4.44 5.18 -7.34
C ASP A 14 5.36 6.39 -7.51
N PHE A 15 6.40 6.46 -6.70
CA PHE A 15 7.33 7.58 -6.68
C PHE A 15 8.75 7.12 -6.38
N ASP A 16 9.73 7.73 -7.04
CA ASP A 16 11.15 7.52 -6.71
C ASP A 16 11.54 8.27 -5.41
N PHE A 17 10.86 9.40 -5.15
CA PHE A 17 11.03 10.22 -3.96
C PHE A 17 9.68 10.61 -3.39
N PRO A 18 9.49 10.61 -2.06
CA PRO A 18 8.23 11.01 -1.46
C PRO A 18 7.79 12.41 -1.93
N PRO A 19 6.55 12.57 -2.41
CA PRO A 19 6.05 13.82 -2.99
C PRO A 19 5.64 14.83 -1.90
N PHE A 20 6.59 15.22 -1.04
CA PHE A 20 6.37 16.10 0.10
C PHE A 20 5.82 17.48 -0.29
N ASP A 21 6.03 17.91 -1.54
CA ASP A 21 5.52 19.16 -2.10
C ASP A 21 4.01 19.13 -2.41
N ARG A 22 3.39 17.94 -2.48
CA ARG A 22 2.00 17.74 -2.93
C ARG A 22 1.11 17.05 -1.90
N VAL A 23 1.69 16.48 -0.84
CA VAL A 23 0.92 15.85 0.22
C VAL A 23 0.27 16.91 1.11
N GLU A 24 -1.05 16.83 1.24
CA GLU A 24 -1.85 17.70 2.11
C GLU A 24 -2.61 16.85 3.16
N PRO A 25 -3.04 17.45 4.29
CA PRO A 25 -3.80 16.72 5.32
C PRO A 25 -5.07 16.04 4.81
N ALA A 26 -5.68 16.57 3.75
CA ALA A 26 -6.85 16.00 3.09
C ALA A 26 -6.57 14.64 2.43
N HIS A 27 -5.32 14.37 2.01
CA HIS A 27 -4.92 13.13 1.36
C HIS A 27 -4.73 11.98 2.35
N VAL A 28 -4.43 12.27 3.62
CA VAL A 28 -4.01 11.26 4.60
C VAL A 28 -5.10 10.23 4.88
N ARG A 29 -6.27 10.66 5.35
CA ARG A 29 -7.37 9.73 5.71
C ARG A 29 -7.83 8.84 4.55
N PRO A 30 -8.12 9.36 3.35
CA PRO A 30 -8.51 8.51 2.22
C PRO A 30 -7.34 7.65 1.72
N GLY A 31 -6.12 8.20 1.66
CA GLY A 31 -4.95 7.51 1.15
C GLY A 31 -4.54 6.33 2.03
N ILE A 32 -4.37 6.56 3.33
CA ILE A 32 -3.99 5.51 4.27
C ILE A 32 -5.05 4.41 4.36
N ARG A 33 -6.35 4.75 4.35
CA ARG A 33 -7.41 3.73 4.35
C ARG A 33 -7.39 2.86 3.10
N ALA A 34 -7.22 3.48 1.93
CA ALA A 34 -7.13 2.75 0.67
C ALA A 34 -5.86 1.89 0.61
N LEU A 35 -4.74 2.40 1.14
CA LEU A 35 -3.49 1.65 1.26
C LEU A 35 -3.67 0.41 2.13
N LEU A 36 -4.18 0.59 3.35
CA LEU A 36 -4.42 -0.52 4.28
C LEU A 36 -5.34 -1.58 3.69
N ALA A 37 -6.47 -1.17 3.07
CA ALA A 37 -7.39 -2.11 2.43
C ALA A 37 -6.72 -2.93 1.31
N ARG A 38 -5.77 -2.33 0.57
CA ARG A 38 -4.99 -3.04 -0.45
C ARG A 38 -3.99 -4.01 0.19
N LEU A 39 -3.24 -3.56 1.19
CA LEU A 39 -2.22 -4.39 1.87
C LEU A 39 -2.84 -5.57 2.61
N GLU A 40 -4.02 -5.39 3.22
CA GLU A 40 -4.80 -6.49 3.81
C GLU A 40 -5.17 -7.54 2.77
N GLY A 41 -5.62 -7.13 1.58
CA GLY A 41 -5.90 -8.06 0.48
C GLY A 41 -4.65 -8.79 -0.02
N GLU A 42 -3.51 -8.08 -0.16
CA GLU A 42 -2.23 -8.69 -0.54
C GLU A 42 -1.75 -9.70 0.53
N LEU A 43 -1.96 -9.39 1.81
CA LEU A 43 -1.63 -10.28 2.91
C LEU A 43 -2.53 -11.53 2.95
N GLU A 44 -3.84 -11.37 2.78
CA GLU A 44 -4.77 -12.52 2.72
C GLU A 44 -4.40 -13.49 1.58
N GLU A 45 -3.98 -12.97 0.42
CA GLU A 45 -3.54 -13.81 -0.69
C GLU A 45 -2.22 -14.53 -0.38
N LEU A 46 -1.28 -13.86 0.29
CA LEU A 46 -0.03 -14.48 0.75
C LEU A 46 -0.30 -15.62 1.75
N GLU A 47 -1.22 -15.41 2.70
CA GLU A 47 -1.57 -16.42 3.72
C GLU A 47 -2.23 -17.67 3.11
N LYS A 48 -3.04 -17.51 2.06
CA LYS A 48 -3.69 -18.64 1.37
C LYS A 48 -2.70 -19.55 0.64
N GLY A 49 -1.61 -18.99 0.13
CA GLY A 49 -0.65 -19.65 -0.75
C GLY A 49 0.74 -19.84 -0.14
N VAL A 50 0.87 -19.83 1.19
CA VAL A 50 2.17 -19.79 1.84
C VAL A 50 3.01 -21.03 1.53
N GLU A 51 4.21 -20.82 1.02
CA GLU A 51 5.21 -21.86 0.80
C GLU A 51 6.52 -21.47 1.52
N PRO A 52 7.28 -22.44 2.07
CA PRO A 52 8.53 -22.16 2.78
C PRO A 52 9.69 -21.90 1.80
N ALA A 53 9.47 -21.00 0.84
CA ALA A 53 10.44 -20.55 -0.15
C ALA A 53 10.57 -19.02 -0.05
N TRP A 54 11.80 -18.51 -0.23
CA TRP A 54 12.10 -17.09 -0.10
C TRP A 54 11.25 -16.23 -1.05
N GLU A 55 11.13 -16.69 -2.31
CA GLU A 55 10.31 -16.05 -3.35
C GLU A 55 8.81 -16.04 -3.03
N CYS A 56 8.33 -17.02 -2.27
CA CYS A 56 6.91 -17.22 -1.98
C CYS A 56 6.48 -16.63 -0.64
N LEU A 57 7.42 -16.32 0.26
CA LEU A 57 7.13 -15.80 1.60
C LEU A 57 7.83 -14.47 1.87
N VAL A 58 9.15 -14.42 1.76
CA VAL A 58 9.92 -13.25 2.21
C VAL A 58 9.79 -12.09 1.24
N HIS A 59 9.97 -12.31 -0.07
CA HIS A 59 9.79 -11.27 -1.08
C HIS A 59 8.40 -10.61 -1.06
N PRO A 60 7.27 -11.36 -1.08
CA PRO A 60 5.95 -10.73 -1.03
C PRO A 60 5.70 -10.02 0.30
N LEU A 61 6.16 -10.57 1.43
CA LEU A 61 6.01 -9.92 2.73
C LEU A 61 6.81 -8.61 2.82
N GLU A 62 8.06 -8.61 2.34
CA GLU A 62 8.91 -7.42 2.27
C GLU A 62 8.24 -6.30 1.47
N ARG A 63 7.64 -6.63 0.31
CA ARG A 63 6.92 -5.64 -0.50
C ARG A 63 5.73 -5.01 0.21
N ILE A 64 4.98 -5.80 1.00
CA ILE A 64 3.83 -5.30 1.79
C ILE A 64 4.32 -4.35 2.88
N VAL A 65 5.37 -4.72 3.62
CA VAL A 65 5.92 -3.95 4.73
C VAL A 65 6.59 -2.67 4.22
N ASP A 66 7.45 -2.76 3.20
CA ASP A 66 8.17 -1.63 2.63
C ASP A 66 7.21 -0.55 2.10
N ARG A 67 6.09 -0.97 1.49
CA ARG A 67 5.07 -0.05 1.01
C ARG A 67 4.38 0.72 2.15
N LEU A 68 4.31 0.18 3.35
CA LEU A 68 3.76 0.87 4.52
C LEU A 68 4.77 1.81 5.15
N ASP A 69 6.06 1.44 5.18
CA ASP A 69 7.13 2.22 5.83
C ASP A 69 7.56 3.46 5.03
N ILE A 70 7.40 3.45 3.70
CA ILE A 70 7.84 4.54 2.82
C ILE A 70 6.83 5.70 2.72
N VAL A 71 5.56 5.47 3.10
CA VAL A 71 4.44 6.43 2.92
C VAL A 71 4.33 7.44 4.06
#